data_AF-A0A7C3JGD9-F1
#
_entry.id   AF-A0A7C3JGD9-F1
#
_cell.length_a   1.000
_cell.length_b   1.000
_cell.length_c   1.000
_cell.angle_alpha   90.00
_cell.angle_beta   90.00
_cell.angle_gamma   90.00
#
_symmetry.space_group_name_H-M   'P 1'
#
loop_
_entity.id
_entity.type
_entity.pdbx_description
1 polymer ?
#
loop_
_entity_poly.entity_id
_entity_poly.type
_entity_poly.pdbx_seq_one_letter_code
_entity_poly.pdbx_strand_id
1 'polypeptide(L)'
;EEGIKLLRPGEIVFCVYDRESTNEPNRLVAASVGVAIPADQEQHGYLSEHHSFGETEEKAGEYAEDLAASMLATTLGIEFDPDTAWDERENLFKMSGKIVRTSNITQSAIGNKDGLWTTVFAACAFINEDS
;
A
#
# COMPACT_ATOMS: atom_id res chain seq x y z
N GLU A 1 4.96 -15.02 2.40
CA GLU A 1 4.24 -16.27 2.06
C GLU A 1 3.69 -17.04 3.27
N GLU A 2 4.29 -16.99 4.47
CA GLU A 2 3.78 -17.74 5.63
C GLU A 2 2.32 -17.45 6.01
N GLY A 3 1.87 -16.19 5.95
CA GLY A 3 0.48 -15.83 6.28
C GLY A 3 -0.58 -16.49 5.38
N ILE A 4 -0.26 -16.80 4.13
CA ILE A 4 -1.19 -17.47 3.20
C ILE A 4 -1.51 -18.89 3.68
N LYS A 5 -0.55 -19.55 4.33
CA LYS A 5 -0.74 -20.92 4.86
C LYS A 5 -1.75 -20.99 6.00
N LEU A 6 -2.07 -19.84 6.60
CA LEU A 6 -3.04 -19.73 7.70
C LEU A 6 -4.48 -19.54 7.19
N LEU A 7 -4.66 -19.24 5.90
CA LEU A 7 -5.97 -19.01 5.30
C LEU A 7 -6.62 -20.33 4.83
N ARG A 8 -7.95 -20.39 4.96
CA ARG A 8 -8.76 -21.51 4.47
C ARG A 8 -9.62 -21.09 3.26
N PRO A 9 -9.83 -21.98 2.27
CA PRO A 9 -10.75 -21.69 1.17
C PRO A 9 -12.15 -21.33 1.67
N GLY A 10 -12.67 -20.18 1.22
CA GLY A 10 -14.00 -19.66 1.59
C GLY A 10 -14.05 -18.88 2.91
N GLU A 11 -12.91 -18.67 3.57
CA GLU A 11 -12.80 -17.85 4.78
C GLU A 11 -13.16 -16.39 4.50
N ILE A 12 -13.83 -15.75 5.47
CA ILE A 12 -14.10 -14.32 5.45
C ILE A 12 -12.95 -13.62 6.17
N VAL A 13 -12.20 -12.80 5.45
CA VAL A 13 -11.07 -12.04 5.98
C VAL A 13 -11.33 -10.55 5.88
N PHE A 14 -10.85 -9.80 6.87
CA PHE A 14 -10.73 -8.36 6.73
C PHE A 14 -9.52 -8.05 5.86
N CYS A 15 -9.67 -7.13 4.90
CA CYS A 15 -8.58 -6.70 4.05
C CYS A 15 -8.76 -5.26 3.58
N VAL A 16 -7.63 -4.61 3.31
CA VAL A 16 -7.55 -3.42 2.46
C VAL A 16 -6.91 -3.87 1.16
N TYR A 17 -7.52 -3.51 0.04
CA TYR A 17 -7.02 -3.90 -1.27
C TYR A 17 -7.24 -2.78 -2.26
N ASP A 18 -6.47 -2.86 -3.33
CA ASP A 18 -6.69 -2.07 -4.52
C ASP A 18 -6.68 -2.94 -5.76
N ARG A 19 -7.37 -2.48 -6.80
CA ARG A 19 -7.51 -3.20 -8.06
C ARG A 19 -7.67 -2.22 -9.21
N GLU A 20 -6.85 -2.39 -10.23
CA GLU A 20 -6.99 -1.67 -11.49
C GLU A 20 -7.08 -2.63 -12.67
N SER A 21 -7.82 -2.24 -13.70
CA SER A 21 -8.00 -3.05 -14.90
C SER A 21 -8.12 -2.23 -16.17
N THR A 22 -7.64 -2.81 -17.27
CA THR A 22 -7.68 -2.16 -18.57
C THR A 22 -7.78 -3.18 -19.70
N ASN A 23 -8.45 -2.80 -20.79
CA ASN A 23 -8.34 -3.47 -22.08
C ASN A 23 -7.68 -2.56 -23.14
N GLU A 24 -7.13 -1.42 -22.73
CA GLU A 24 -6.40 -0.54 -23.63
C GLU A 24 -5.01 -1.14 -23.90
N PRO A 25 -4.68 -1.50 -25.16
CA PRO A 25 -3.35 -2.01 -25.48
C PRO A 25 -2.26 -1.04 -25.05
N ASN A 26 -1.20 -1.57 -24.41
CA ASN A 26 -0.05 -0.82 -23.92
C ASN A 26 -0.32 0.15 -22.75
N ARG A 27 -1.54 0.19 -22.21
CA ARG A 27 -1.82 0.98 -21.00
C ARG A 27 -1.11 0.36 -19.80
N LEU A 28 -0.19 1.09 -19.19
CA LEU A 28 0.38 0.71 -17.90
C LEU A 28 -0.65 0.96 -16.80
N VAL A 29 -0.93 -0.07 -16.00
CA VAL A 29 -1.79 -0.03 -14.81
C VAL A 29 -1.02 -0.49 -13.59
N ALA A 30 -1.32 0.07 -12.43
CA ALA A 30 -0.77 -0.36 -11.14
C ALA A 30 -1.86 -0.37 -10.06
N ALA A 31 -1.72 -1.27 -9.10
CA ALA A 31 -2.51 -1.31 -7.87
C ALA A 31 -1.56 -1.56 -6.70
N SER A 32 -1.71 -0.77 -5.63
CA SER A 32 -0.75 -0.70 -4.52
C SER A 32 -1.46 -0.65 -3.18
N VAL A 33 -0.85 -1.27 -2.17
CA VAL A 33 -1.26 -1.12 -0.77
C VAL A 33 -0.05 -0.75 0.09
N GLY A 34 -0.15 0.35 0.83
CA GLY A 34 0.86 0.83 1.77
C GLY A 34 0.53 0.47 3.22
N VAL A 35 1.57 0.34 4.05
CA VAL A 35 1.47 0.01 5.48
C VAL A 35 2.41 0.91 6.27
N ALA A 36 1.94 1.48 7.37
CA ALA A 36 2.75 2.17 8.36
C ALA A 36 2.50 1.61 9.77
N ILE A 37 3.57 1.30 10.48
CA ILE A 37 3.56 0.68 11.80
C ILE A 37 4.18 1.64 12.82
N PRO A 38 3.44 2.03 13.88
CA PRO A 38 3.95 2.91 14.92
C PRO A 38 5.02 2.22 15.77
N ALA A 39 5.82 3.02 16.47
CA ALA A 39 6.77 2.52 17.46
C ALA A 39 6.11 2.04 18.75
N ASP A 40 5.03 2.71 19.14
CA ASP A 40 4.21 2.33 20.27
C ASP A 40 3.25 1.20 19.88
N GLN A 41 3.40 0.05 20.51
CA GLN A 41 2.58 -1.15 20.23
C GLN A 41 1.13 -1.00 20.73
N GLU A 42 0.84 0.00 21.57
CA GLU A 42 -0.52 0.32 22.01
C GLU A 42 -1.28 1.18 20.98
N GLN A 43 -0.60 1.66 19.93
CA GLN A 43 -1.20 2.43 18.84
C GLN A 43 -1.53 1.55 17.63
N HIS A 44 -2.59 1.92 16.90
CA HIS A 44 -2.91 1.26 15.64
C HIS A 44 -1.96 1.72 14.52
N GLY A 45 -1.68 0.82 13.59
CA GLY A 45 -1.04 1.14 12.31
C GLY A 45 -2.00 1.77 11.32
N TYR A 46 -1.48 2.09 10.13
CA TYR A 46 -2.27 2.64 9.03
C TYR A 46 -2.06 1.83 7.76
N LEU A 47 -3.13 1.66 6.99
CA LEU A 47 -3.12 1.07 5.66
C LEU A 47 -3.62 2.12 4.66
N SER A 48 -3.12 2.04 3.44
CA SER A 48 -3.54 2.90 2.32
C SER A 48 -3.62 2.08 1.03
N GLU A 49 -4.41 2.56 0.08
CA GLU A 49 -4.59 1.96 -1.24
C GLU A 49 -4.34 3.00 -2.35
N HIS A 50 -3.79 2.56 -3.49
CA HIS A 50 -3.57 3.42 -4.66
C HIS A 50 -3.56 2.65 -5.98
N HIS A 51 -4.48 2.99 -6.88
CA HIS A 51 -4.45 2.56 -8.29
C HIS A 51 -4.00 3.71 -9.18
N SER A 52 -3.35 3.36 -10.29
CA SER A 52 -2.98 4.37 -11.27
C SER A 52 -2.84 3.84 -12.68
N PHE A 53 -2.91 4.79 -13.61
CA PHE A 53 -2.58 4.63 -15.01
C PHE A 53 -1.29 5.38 -15.34
N GLY A 54 -0.37 4.73 -16.03
CA GLY A 54 0.86 5.36 -16.51
C GLY A 54 1.94 5.61 -15.45
N GLU A 55 1.77 5.10 -14.23
CA GLU A 55 2.82 5.10 -13.21
C GLU A 55 3.55 3.76 -13.17
N THR A 56 4.84 3.81 -12.86
CA THR A 56 5.63 2.61 -12.58
C THR A 56 5.20 1.97 -11.27
N GLU A 57 5.52 0.68 -11.12
CA GLU A 57 5.33 -0.06 -9.86
C GLU A 57 5.94 0.67 -8.66
N GLU A 58 7.17 1.16 -8.83
CA GLU A 58 7.91 1.91 -7.82
C GLU A 58 7.17 3.18 -7.40
N LYS A 59 6.76 4.02 -8.37
CA LYS A 59 6.07 5.28 -8.07
C LYS A 59 4.72 5.06 -7.39
N ALA A 60 3.95 4.08 -7.87
CA ALA A 60 2.65 3.76 -7.28
C ALA A 60 2.80 3.19 -5.86
N GLY A 61 3.82 2.36 -5.63
CA GLY A 61 4.16 1.81 -4.31
C GLY A 61 4.65 2.86 -3.32
N GLU A 62 5.57 3.73 -3.73
CA GLU A 62 6.05 4.85 -2.91
C GLU A 62 4.90 5.78 -2.52
N TYR A 63 3.99 6.07 -3.44
CA TYR A 63 2.81 6.89 -3.16
C TYR A 63 1.90 6.25 -2.10
N ALA A 64 1.62 4.94 -2.23
CA ALA A 64 0.82 4.24 -1.23
C ALA A 64 1.53 4.22 0.14
N GLU A 65 2.83 3.91 0.17
CA GLU A 65 3.61 3.90 1.41
C GLU A 65 3.63 5.27 2.10
N ASP A 66 3.88 6.33 1.34
CA ASP A 66 3.84 7.72 1.84
C ASP A 66 2.48 8.09 2.40
N LEU A 67 1.41 7.70 1.69
CA LEU A 67 0.06 7.95 2.16
C LEU A 67 -0.20 7.27 3.50
N ALA A 68 0.20 6.00 3.68
CA ALA A 68 0.05 5.31 4.98
C ALA A 68 0.87 6.00 6.08
N ALA A 69 2.13 6.36 5.79
CA ALA A 69 3.01 7.02 6.74
C ALA A 69 2.48 8.40 7.16
N SER A 70 2.02 9.20 6.20
CA SER A 70 1.48 10.53 6.43
C SER A 70 0.17 10.49 7.24
N MET A 71 -0.71 9.53 6.96
CA MET A 71 -1.93 9.33 7.73
C MET A 71 -1.61 8.92 9.18
N LEU A 72 -0.67 8.00 9.40
CA LEU A 72 -0.20 7.64 10.74
C LEU A 72 0.46 8.82 11.47
N ALA A 73 1.29 9.59 10.77
CA ALA A 73 1.97 10.75 11.33
C ALA A 73 0.96 11.79 11.86
N THR A 74 -0.14 11.99 11.13
CA THR A 74 -1.22 12.90 11.51
C THR A 74 -1.92 12.44 12.79
N THR A 75 -2.17 11.14 12.98
CA THR A 75 -2.77 10.62 14.22
C THR A 75 -1.82 10.71 15.42
N LEU A 76 -0.50 10.71 15.18
CA LEU A 76 0.53 10.84 16.21
C LEU A 76 0.97 12.29 16.48
N GLY A 77 0.28 13.27 15.88
CA GLY A 77 0.52 14.70 16.05
C GLY A 77 1.88 15.16 15.52
N ILE A 78 2.38 14.53 14.46
CA ILE A 78 3.56 14.99 13.72
C ILE A 78 3.09 16.02 12.69
N GLU A 79 3.70 17.19 12.65
CA GLU A 79 3.34 18.22 11.67
C GLU A 79 3.60 17.72 10.24
N PHE A 80 2.59 17.87 9.40
CA PHE A 80 2.63 17.50 7.99
C PHE A 80 2.68 18.76 7.13
N ASP A 81 3.74 18.87 6.33
CA ASP A 81 3.87 19.87 5.27
C ASP A 81 3.74 19.16 3.90
N PRO A 82 2.63 19.39 3.15
CA PRO A 82 2.41 18.77 1.84
C PRO A 82 3.43 19.21 0.78
N ASP A 83 4.13 20.34 0.98
CA ASP A 83 5.10 20.87 0.03
C ASP A 83 6.49 20.22 0.20
N THR A 84 6.70 19.42 1.25
CA THR A 84 7.97 18.73 1.52
C THR A 84 8.15 17.50 0.62
N ALA A 85 9.37 17.30 0.09
CA ALA A 85 9.69 16.15 -0.75
C ALA A 85 9.52 14.82 0.00
N TRP A 86 9.19 13.74 -0.72
CA TRP A 86 8.98 12.41 -0.12
C TRP A 86 10.19 11.94 0.70
N ASP A 87 11.40 11.99 0.12
CA ASP A 87 12.64 11.57 0.80
C ASP A 87 12.88 12.34 2.11
N GLU A 88 12.47 13.62 2.15
CA GLU A 88 12.57 14.45 3.36
C GLU A 88 11.51 14.05 4.39
N ARG A 89 10.27 13.79 3.96
CA ARG A 89 9.18 13.31 4.83
C ARG A 89 9.49 11.94 5.42
N GLU A 90 9.96 11.00 4.60
CA GLU A 90 10.32 9.65 5.04
C GLU A 90 11.43 9.69 6.10
N ASN A 91 12.46 10.53 5.88
CA ASN A 91 13.51 10.74 6.87
C ASN A 91 12.97 11.39 8.16
N LEU A 92 12.07 12.37 8.07
CA LEU A 92 11.47 13.02 9.24
C LEU A 92 10.65 12.01 10.07
N PHE A 93 9.87 11.15 9.40
CA PHE A 93 9.11 10.08 10.06
C PHE A 93 10.02 9.09 10.77
N LYS A 94 11.08 8.61 10.09
CA LYS A 94 12.07 7.70 10.69
C LYS A 94 12.82 8.35 11.85
N MET A 95 13.22 9.62 11.73
CA MET A 95 13.91 10.37 12.77
C MET A 95 13.04 10.73 13.97
N SER A 96 11.72 10.85 13.78
CA SER A 96 10.78 11.11 14.88
C SER A 96 10.77 10.01 15.93
N GLY A 97 11.22 8.79 15.58
CA GLY A 97 11.16 7.61 16.43
C GLY A 97 9.73 7.10 16.70
N LYS A 98 8.72 7.74 16.12
CA LYS A 98 7.29 7.41 16.32
C LYS A 98 6.77 6.38 15.32
N ILE A 99 7.41 6.24 14.16
CA ILE A 99 7.09 5.25 13.13
C ILE A 99 8.27 4.28 13.02
N VAL A 100 8.02 2.99 13.24
CA VAL A 100 9.05 1.95 13.26
C VAL A 100 9.30 1.40 11.87
N ARG A 101 8.24 1.26 11.07
CA ARG A 101 8.34 0.62 9.77
C ARG A 101 7.25 1.11 8.83
N THR A 102 7.64 1.33 7.60
CA THR A 102 6.76 1.49 6.45
C THR A 102 7.10 0.42 5.43
N SER A 103 6.12 0.05 4.60
CA SER A 103 6.31 -0.84 3.46
C SER A 103 5.10 -0.78 2.53
N ASN A 104 5.27 -1.17 1.28
CA ASN A 104 4.17 -1.36 0.34
C ASN A 104 4.22 -2.73 -0.36
N ILE A 105 3.11 -3.09 -0.99
CA ILE A 105 3.04 -4.14 -2.00
C ILE A 105 2.30 -3.59 -3.22
N THR A 106 2.90 -3.73 -4.40
CA THR A 106 2.38 -3.18 -5.65
C THR A 106 2.47 -4.21 -6.75
N GLN A 107 1.45 -4.24 -7.60
CA GLN A 107 1.47 -4.99 -8.85
C GLN A 107 1.23 -4.03 -10.01
N SER A 108 2.12 -4.04 -10.99
CA SER A 108 1.95 -3.35 -12.27
C SER A 108 1.77 -4.31 -13.44
N ALA A 109 1.11 -3.86 -14.51
CA ALA A 109 1.01 -4.60 -15.76
C ALA A 109 0.79 -3.65 -16.95
N ILE A 110 1.24 -4.09 -18.13
CA ILE A 110 0.93 -3.43 -19.39
C ILE A 110 -0.29 -4.12 -20.01
N GLY A 111 -1.28 -3.33 -20.42
CA GLY A 111 -2.49 -3.78 -21.10
C GLY A 111 -2.17 -4.64 -22.31
N ASN A 112 -2.86 -5.77 -22.44
CA ASN A 112 -2.57 -6.76 -23.46
C ASN A 112 -2.69 -6.16 -24.88
N LYS A 113 -1.71 -6.46 -25.74
CA LYS A 113 -1.62 -5.91 -27.11
C LYS A 113 -2.85 -6.20 -27.98
N ASP A 114 -3.56 -7.29 -27.72
CA ASP A 114 -4.72 -7.74 -28.49
C ASP A 114 -6.04 -7.26 -27.86
N GLY A 115 -5.97 -6.37 -26.85
CA GLY A 115 -7.14 -5.80 -26.17
C GLY A 115 -7.81 -6.76 -25.18
N LEU A 116 -7.11 -7.82 -24.76
CA LEU A 116 -7.59 -8.69 -23.68
C LEU A 116 -7.58 -7.94 -22.34
N TRP A 117 -8.56 -8.23 -21.49
CA TRP A 117 -8.67 -7.60 -20.18
C TRP A 117 -7.47 -7.98 -19.31
N THR A 118 -6.71 -6.96 -18.89
CA THR A 118 -5.62 -7.09 -17.92
C THR A 118 -6.10 -6.51 -16.59
N THR A 119 -5.82 -7.20 -15.48
CA THR A 119 -6.16 -6.73 -14.13
C THR A 119 -4.96 -6.91 -13.22
N VAL A 120 -4.68 -5.89 -12.42
CA VAL A 120 -3.70 -5.91 -11.33
C VAL A 120 -4.42 -5.79 -10.00
N PHE A 121 -3.84 -6.37 -8.96
CA PHE A 121 -4.44 -6.45 -7.63
C PHE A 121 -3.34 -6.47 -6.57
N ALA A 122 -3.53 -5.70 -5.50
CA ALA A 122 -2.68 -5.69 -4.31
C ALA A 122 -3.57 -5.68 -3.05
N ALA A 123 -3.17 -6.39 -2.00
CA ALA A 123 -3.96 -6.48 -0.77
C ALA A 123 -3.10 -6.68 0.48
N CYS A 124 -3.57 -6.10 1.58
CA CYS A 124 -3.20 -6.45 2.93
C CYS A 124 -4.38 -7.16 3.59
N ALA A 125 -4.22 -8.46 3.89
CA ALA A 125 -5.23 -9.27 4.56
C ALA A 125 -4.83 -9.51 6.03
N PHE A 126 -5.78 -9.28 6.93
CA PHE A 126 -5.61 -9.58 8.35
C PHE A 126 -5.84 -11.07 8.59
N ILE A 127 -4.88 -11.70 9.26
CA ILE A 127 -4.95 -13.10 9.67
C ILE A 127 -5.27 -13.14 11.16
N ASN A 128 -6.37 -13.80 11.52
CA ASN A 128 -6.71 -14.03 12.92
C ASN A 128 -6.17 -15.39 13.35
N GLU A 129 -5.58 -15.48 14.54
CA GLU A 129 -5.06 -16.76 15.07
C GLU A 129 -6.19 -17.76 15.42
N ASP A 130 -7.44 -17.28 15.53
CA ASP A 130 -8.62 -18.08 15.86
C ASP A 130 -9.38 -18.63 14.63
N SER A 131 -8.88 -18.36 13.41
CA SER A 131 -9.46 -18.87 12.17
C SER A 131 -9.33 -20.37 12.08
#